data_AF-A0A419K8C0-F1
#
_entry.id   AF-A0A419K8C0-F1
#
_cell.length_a   1.000
_cell.length_b   1.000
_cell.length_c   1.000
_cell.angle_alpha   90.00
_cell.angle_beta   90.00
_cell.angle_gamma   90.00
#
_symmetry.space_group_name_H-M   'P 1'
#
loop_
_entity.id
_entity.type
_entity.pdbx_description
1 polymer ?
#
loop_
_entity_poly.entity_id
_entity_poly.type
_entity_poly.pdbx_seq_one_letter_code
_entity_poly.pdbx_strand_id
1 'polypeptide(L)'
;MPRRLPEKTRNAKRKPRRYGSKRRYRPSKPFFRSAPVRENQELEVVIDDIGSKGDGIARIQGFLIFVPRSKIGERVKVRIVSVGEKFAVAEKIA
;
A
#
# COMPACT_ATOMS: atom_id res chain seq x y z
N MET A 1 33.40 -32.40 53.24
CA MET A 1 32.04 -31.99 53.67
C MET A 1 31.51 -30.96 52.67
N PRO A 2 30.33 -31.16 52.04
CA PRO A 2 29.76 -30.14 51.15
C PRO A 2 29.30 -28.94 51.98
N ARG A 3 29.76 -27.73 51.63
CA ARG A 3 29.39 -26.49 52.33
C ARG A 3 27.90 -26.20 52.09
N ARG A 4 27.11 -26.18 53.16
CA ARG A 4 25.68 -25.85 53.15
C ARG A 4 25.51 -24.41 52.69
N LEU A 5 24.78 -24.20 51.59
CA LEU A 5 24.42 -22.86 51.14
C LEU A 5 23.51 -22.18 52.19
N PRO A 6 23.70 -20.89 52.49
CA PRO A 6 22.92 -20.18 53.49
C PRO A 6 21.43 -20.06 53.10
N GLU A 7 20.54 -20.33 54.06
CA GLU A 7 19.06 -20.40 53.91
C GLU A 7 18.41 -19.17 53.23
N LYS A 8 19.07 -18.00 53.22
CA LYS A 8 18.54 -16.75 52.65
C LYS A 8 18.33 -16.76 51.14
N THR A 9 18.80 -17.76 50.41
CA THR A 9 18.51 -17.93 48.97
C THR A 9 17.28 -18.79 48.68
N ARG A 10 16.64 -19.41 49.68
CA ARG A 10 15.41 -20.21 49.46
C ARG A 10 14.22 -19.38 48.98
N ASN A 11 14.12 -18.11 49.38
CA ASN A 11 12.95 -17.25 49.13
C ASN A 11 13.29 -15.94 48.38
N ALA A 12 14.37 -15.91 47.60
CA ALA A 12 14.55 -14.80 46.67
C ALA A 12 13.48 -14.90 45.58
N LYS A 13 12.49 -13.98 45.58
CA LYS A 13 11.50 -13.85 44.50
C LYS A 13 12.28 -13.77 43.18
N ARG A 14 12.28 -14.86 42.41
CA ARG A 14 12.81 -14.87 41.05
C ARG A 14 12.10 -13.73 40.33
N LYS A 15 12.81 -12.65 39.99
CA LYS A 15 12.29 -11.62 39.09
C LYS A 15 11.67 -12.39 37.92
N PRO A 16 10.40 -12.17 37.58
CA PRO A 16 9.80 -12.89 36.48
C PRO A 16 10.72 -12.66 35.28
N ARG A 17 11.29 -13.75 34.74
CA ARG A 17 11.88 -13.73 33.41
C ARG A 17 10.80 -13.06 32.57
N ARG A 18 11.08 -11.85 32.04
CA ARG A 18 10.13 -11.06 31.26
C ARG A 18 9.69 -11.94 30.10
N TYR A 19 8.59 -12.67 30.32
CA TYR A 19 8.08 -13.67 29.42
C TYR A 19 7.43 -12.89 28.31
N GLY A 20 8.16 -12.80 27.20
CA GLY A 20 7.69 -12.22 25.96
C GLY A 20 7.47 -10.72 26.07
N SER A 21 8.24 -9.95 25.31
CA SER A 21 7.73 -8.68 24.83
C SER A 21 6.44 -8.93 24.04
N LYS A 22 5.28 -8.96 24.70
CA LYS A 22 3.95 -8.81 24.10
C LYS A 22 3.75 -7.37 23.60
N ARG A 23 4.78 -6.81 22.95
CA ARG A 23 4.83 -5.46 22.40
C ARG A 23 5.50 -5.44 21.01
N ARG A 24 5.32 -6.51 20.23
CA ARG A 24 5.62 -6.47 18.79
C ARG A 24 4.54 -7.10 17.91
N TYR A 25 3.31 -7.24 18.40
CA TYR A 25 2.18 -7.16 17.48
C TYR A 25 1.94 -5.69 17.17
N ARG A 26 2.86 -5.10 16.39
CA ARG A 26 2.48 -4.01 15.51
C ARG A 26 1.64 -4.75 14.48
N PRO A 27 0.30 -4.63 14.46
CA PRO A 27 -0.43 -5.14 13.33
C PRO A 27 0.27 -4.50 12.14
N SER A 28 0.89 -5.33 11.31
CA SER A 28 1.09 -5.00 9.92
C SER A 28 -0.32 -4.70 9.45
N LYS A 29 -0.76 -3.44 9.60
CA LYS A 29 -1.92 -2.95 8.88
C LYS A 29 -1.50 -3.27 7.47
N PRO A 30 -2.18 -4.21 6.77
CA PRO A 30 -1.92 -4.34 5.37
C PRO A 30 -2.21 -2.93 4.88
N PHE A 31 -1.18 -2.24 4.40
CA PHE A 31 -1.37 -1.06 3.60
C PHE A 31 -2.07 -1.59 2.37
N PHE A 32 -3.38 -1.84 2.49
CA PHE A 32 -4.30 -1.70 1.39
C PHE A 32 -4.04 -0.27 0.94
N ARG A 33 -3.09 -0.13 0.01
CA ARG A 33 -2.89 1.08 -0.74
C ARG A 33 -4.20 1.21 -1.47
N SER A 34 -5.14 1.92 -0.85
CA SER A 34 -6.37 2.32 -1.50
C SER A 34 -5.95 2.81 -2.87
N ALA A 35 -6.47 2.20 -3.94
CA ALA A 35 -6.17 2.67 -5.27
C ALA A 35 -6.41 4.20 -5.26
N PRO A 36 -5.49 5.01 -5.81
CA PRO A 36 -5.61 6.47 -5.75
C PRO A 36 -6.81 7.00 -6.55
N VAL A 37 -7.53 6.09 -7.20
CA VAL A 37 -8.61 6.33 -8.14
C VAL A 37 -9.83 5.51 -7.75
N ARG A 38 -11.03 6.07 -7.94
CA ARG A 38 -12.31 5.39 -7.72
C ARG A 38 -13.06 5.22 -9.03
N GLU A 39 -13.86 4.16 -9.11
CA GLU A 39 -14.77 3.95 -10.23
C GLU A 39 -15.76 5.12 -10.35
N ASN A 40 -16.09 5.50 -11.58
CA ASN A 40 -16.94 6.64 -11.95
C ASN A 40 -16.44 8.03 -11.51
N GLN A 41 -15.20 8.13 -11.05
CA GLN A 41 -14.60 9.42 -10.76
C GLN A 41 -14.07 10.08 -12.03
N GLU A 42 -14.29 11.40 -12.14
CA GLU A 42 -13.70 12.24 -13.17
C GLU A 42 -12.41 12.87 -12.66
N LEU A 43 -11.35 12.79 -13.45
CA LEU A 43 -10.03 13.32 -13.11
C LEU A 43 -9.42 13.98 -14.35
N GLU A 44 -8.69 15.08 -14.12
CA GLU A 44 -7.75 15.60 -15.13
C GLU A 44 -6.42 14.88 -14.99
N VAL A 45 -5.96 14.31 -16.09
CA VAL A 45 -4.69 13.60 -16.16
C VAL A 45 -3.87 14.09 -17.33
N VAL A 46 -2.55 14.03 -17.16
CA VAL A 46 -1.59 14.24 -18.25
C VAL A 46 -1.23 12.86 -18.79
N ILE A 47 -1.25 12.73 -20.10
CA ILE A 47 -0.77 11.52 -20.76
C ILE A 47 0.74 11.62 -20.89
N ASP A 48 1.45 10.74 -20.18
CA ASP A 48 2.91 10.69 -20.19
C ASP A 48 3.43 9.89 -21.37
N ASP A 49 2.71 8.84 -21.78
CA ASP A 49 3.18 7.88 -22.79
C ASP A 49 2.02 7.28 -23.62
N ILE A 50 2.34 6.64 -24.74
CA ILE A 50 1.40 5.85 -25.55
C ILE A 50 1.90 4.41 -25.65
N GLY A 51 1.03 3.46 -25.34
CA GLY A 51 1.27 2.04 -25.57
C GLY A 51 1.21 1.67 -27.06
N SER A 52 1.79 0.53 -27.43
CA SER A 52 1.89 0.09 -28.84
C SER A 52 0.56 -0.06 -29.58
N LYS A 53 -0.57 -0.17 -28.86
CA LYS A 53 -1.92 -0.23 -29.43
C LYS A 53 -2.55 1.15 -29.69
N GLY A 54 -1.85 2.23 -29.35
CA GLY A 54 -2.40 3.60 -29.39
C GLY A 54 -3.19 3.97 -28.12
N ASP A 55 -3.04 3.21 -27.04
CA ASP A 55 -3.64 3.53 -25.74
C ASP A 55 -2.76 4.56 -25.01
N GLY A 56 -3.33 5.67 -24.56
CA GLY A 56 -2.63 6.63 -23.72
C GLY A 56 -2.43 6.08 -22.32
N ILE A 57 -1.24 6.29 -21.77
CA ILE A 57 -0.86 5.87 -20.42
C ILE A 57 -0.67 7.12 -19.57
N ALA A 58 -1.50 7.25 -18.54
CA ALA A 58 -1.34 8.24 -17.49
C ALA A 58 -0.83 7.58 -16.21
N ARG A 59 0.06 8.26 -15.48
CA ARG A 59 0.60 7.75 -14.22
C ARG A 59 0.25 8.68 -13.06
N ILE A 60 -0.56 8.19 -12.13
CA ILE A 60 -0.91 8.92 -10.90
C ILE A 60 -0.31 8.19 -9.69
N GLN A 61 0.66 8.80 -9.00
CA GLN A 61 1.26 8.24 -7.77
C GLN A 61 1.77 6.79 -7.93
N GLY A 62 2.24 6.43 -9.14
CA GLY A 62 2.69 5.07 -9.46
C GLY A 62 1.58 4.09 -9.82
N PHE A 63 0.35 4.56 -9.99
CA PHE A 63 -0.79 3.81 -10.49
C PHE A 63 -1.00 4.11 -11.97
N LEU A 64 -1.18 3.07 -12.78
CA LEU A 64 -1.32 3.17 -14.23
C LEU A 64 -2.79 3.33 -14.61
N ILE A 65 -3.09 4.31 -15.45
CA ILE A 65 -4.41 4.55 -15.99
C ILE A 65 -4.33 4.47 -17.51
N PHE A 66 -5.07 3.54 -18.07
CA PHE A 66 -5.18 3.37 -19.51
C PHE A 66 -6.34 4.22 -20.02
N VAL A 67 -6.03 5.12 -20.96
CA VAL A 67 -6.99 6.02 -21.59
C VAL A 67 -6.93 5.80 -23.10
N PRO A 68 -7.92 5.11 -23.69
CA PRO A 68 -7.93 4.92 -25.14
C PRO A 68 -8.13 6.26 -25.84
N ARG A 69 -7.67 6.37 -27.09
CA ARG A 69 -7.83 7.57 -27.95
C ARG A 69 -7.22 8.86 -27.38
N SER A 70 -6.08 8.75 -26.70
CA SER A 70 -5.38 9.91 -26.11
C SER A 70 -3.99 10.10 -26.74
N LYS A 71 -3.51 11.36 -26.75
CA LYS A 71 -2.19 11.72 -27.30
C LYS A 71 -1.19 12.05 -26.20
N ILE A 72 0.09 11.79 -26.44
CA ILE A 72 1.19 12.15 -25.52
C ILE A 72 1.21 13.66 -25.31
N GLY A 73 1.37 14.09 -24.05
CA GLY A 73 1.49 15.50 -23.68
C GLY A 73 0.17 16.27 -23.62
N GLU A 74 -0.96 15.60 -23.89
CA GLU A 74 -2.29 16.20 -23.77
C GLU A 74 -2.78 16.14 -22.32
N ARG A 75 -3.44 17.21 -21.86
CA ARG A 75 -4.23 17.22 -20.62
C ARG A 75 -5.67 16.92 -20.99
N VAL A 76 -6.16 15.77 -20.53
CA VAL A 76 -7.50 15.28 -20.86
C VAL A 76 -8.31 15.05 -19.60
N LYS A 77 -9.61 15.29 -19.70
CA LYS A 77 -10.57 14.88 -18.67
C LYS A 77 -10.99 13.44 -18.95
N VAL A 78 -10.76 12.58 -17.97
CA VAL A 78 -11.06 11.16 -18.07
C VAL A 78 -12.01 10.74 -16.97
N ARG A 79 -12.91 9.82 -17.29
CA ARG A 79 -13.76 9.15 -16.32
C ARG A 79 -13.33 7.72 -16.17
N ILE A 80 -13.09 7.31 -14.93
CA ILE A 80 -12.69 5.95 -14.63
C ILE A 80 -13.90 5.04 -14.75
N VAL A 81 -13.80 4.03 -15.61
CA VAL A 81 -14.86 3.05 -15.83
C VAL A 81 -14.69 1.87 -14.87
N SER A 82 -13.46 1.40 -14.70
CA SER A 82 -13.15 0.27 -13.81
C SER A 82 -11.78 0.43 -13.17
N VAL A 83 -11.68 0.05 -11.89
CA VAL A 83 -10.43 0.07 -11.13
C VAL A 83 -10.01 -1.36 -10.80
N GLY A 84 -8.86 -1.79 -11.32
CA GLY A 84 -8.21 -3.03 -10.93
C GLY A 84 -7.21 -2.85 -9.80
N GLU A 85 -6.54 -3.94 -9.40
CA GLU A 85 -5.55 -3.91 -8.32
C GLU A 85 -4.28 -3.12 -8.66
N LYS A 86 -3.88 -3.11 -9.94
CA LYS A 86 -2.62 -2.50 -10.42
C LYS A 86 -2.81 -1.37 -11.43
N PHE A 87 -3.98 -1.32 -12.07
CA PHE A 87 -4.28 -0.35 -13.12
C PHE A 87 -5.78 -0.02 -13.13
N ALA A 88 -6.14 1.13 -13.68
CA ALA A 88 -7.52 1.50 -13.98
C ALA A 88 -7.69 1.71 -15.49
N VAL A 89 -8.91 1.48 -15.93
CA VAL A 89 -9.37 1.81 -17.28
C VAL A 89 -10.24 3.04 -17.17
N ALA A 90 -9.93 4.07 -17.93
CA ALA A 90 -10.68 5.31 -17.99
C ALA A 90 -11.00 5.65 -19.44
N GLU A 91 -12.10 6.35 -19.66
CA GLU A 91 -12.49 6.86 -20.97
C GLU A 91 -12.31 8.38 -21.02
N LYS A 92 -11.84 8.88 -22.16
CA LYS A 92 -11.71 10.31 -22.42
C LYS A 92 -13.10 10.92 -22.68
N ILE A 93 -13.45 11.98 -21.95
CA ILE A 93 -14.71 12.73 -22.15
C ILE A 93 -14.50 13.98 -23.02
N ALA A 94 -13.36 14.66 -22.87
CA ALA A 94 -13.04 15.92 -23.55
C ALA A 94 -11.58 15.94 -23.99
#